data_AF-A0A7C4HGD5-F1
#
_entry.id   AF-A0A7C4HGD5-F1
#
_cell.length_a   1.000
_cell.length_b   1.000
_cell.length_c   1.000
_cell.angle_alpha   90.00
_cell.angle_beta   90.00
_cell.angle_gamma   90.00
#
_symmetry.space_group_name_H-M   'P 1'
#
loop_
_entity.id
_entity.type
_entity.pdbx_description
1 polymer ?
#
loop_
_entity_poly.entity_id
_entity_poly.type
_entity_poly.pdbx_seq_one_letter_code
_entity_poly.pdbx_strand_id
1 'polypeptide(L)'
;MQPDLIIRNARFLWRNHLTEGEIVISSGKIIKLCKSFQGHGEKTINAYHKIVLPGLIDVHVHLRDLNQAYKEDYYTGTCAAAAGGITTVLDMPNTIPQTNSVKVIKMKKRIASQKAVVNIGFFSLFPHNLSSLKEIVNEGIVALKLYPKDIELSLSLRALFEAAATNNKPVAVHPELPLPETYTSPRQFLQLHTSFVELIAALMHTEIAAKSSCQLHLCHITSKFTVEAIKKMKLFHPLLSCEVTPH
;
A
#
# COMPACT_ATOMS: atom_id res chain seq x y z
N MET A 1 29.29 -17.99 11.26
CA MET A 1 28.06 -17.77 12.06
C MET A 1 27.06 -18.83 11.63
N GLN A 2 26.41 -19.49 12.59
CA GLN A 2 25.37 -20.48 12.30
C GLN A 2 24.12 -19.73 11.78
N PRO A 3 23.50 -20.16 10.65
CA PRO A 3 22.26 -19.54 10.19
C PRO A 3 21.07 -19.82 11.12
N ASP A 4 20.17 -18.86 11.26
CA ASP A 4 18.94 -19.00 12.05
C ASP A 4 17.98 -20.02 11.40
N LEU A 5 17.83 -19.95 10.07
CA LEU A 5 16.89 -20.78 9.31
C LEU A 5 17.49 -21.21 7.97
N ILE A 6 17.33 -22.49 7.64
CA ILE A 6 17.57 -23.04 6.30
C ILE A 6 16.25 -23.62 5.76
N ILE A 7 15.86 -23.16 4.57
CA ILE A 7 14.77 -23.77 3.81
C ILE A 7 15.38 -24.68 2.74
N ARG A 8 15.20 -25.99 2.88
CA ARG A 8 15.76 -27.02 1.98
C ARG A 8 14.77 -27.48 0.92
N ASN A 9 15.29 -28.02 -0.18
CA ASN A 9 14.49 -28.57 -1.29
C ASN A 9 13.41 -27.58 -1.76
N ALA A 10 13.78 -26.31 -1.90
CA ALA A 10 12.87 -25.24 -2.33
C ALA A 10 12.99 -25.03 -3.83
N ARG A 11 11.88 -24.62 -4.46
CA ARG A 11 11.90 -23.99 -5.79
C ARG A 11 11.66 -22.50 -5.65
N PHE A 12 12.57 -21.65 -6.11
CA PHE A 12 12.45 -20.20 -6.02
C PHE A 12 12.83 -19.53 -7.34
N LEU A 13 12.35 -18.31 -7.56
CA LEU A 13 12.69 -17.54 -8.75
C LEU A 13 14.10 -16.97 -8.61
N TRP A 14 14.98 -17.30 -9.55
CA TRP A 14 16.32 -16.72 -9.66
C TRP A 14 16.56 -16.30 -11.11
N ARG A 15 16.82 -15.00 -11.33
CA ARG A 15 17.03 -14.43 -12.68
C ARG A 15 15.93 -14.84 -13.68
N ASN A 16 14.66 -14.77 -13.25
CA ASN A 16 13.47 -15.16 -14.03
C ASN A 16 13.36 -16.65 -14.39
N HIS A 17 14.13 -17.53 -13.73
CA HIS A 17 13.98 -18.97 -13.86
C HIS A 17 13.62 -19.62 -12.52
N LEU A 18 12.68 -20.57 -12.56
CA LEU A 18 12.39 -21.39 -11.39
C LEU A 18 13.57 -22.34 -11.14
N THR A 19 14.27 -22.12 -10.04
CA THR A 19 15.50 -22.83 -9.68
C THR A 19 15.27 -23.63 -8.42
N GLU A 20 15.83 -24.83 -8.39
CA GLU A 20 15.82 -25.69 -7.20
C GLU A 20 17.08 -25.47 -6.35
N GLY A 21 16.89 -25.43 -5.03
CA GLY A 21 18.00 -25.30 -4.09
C GLY A 21 17.54 -25.02 -2.67
N GLU A 22 18.38 -24.31 -1.93
CA GLU A 22 18.20 -23.96 -0.54
C GLU A 22 18.33 -22.46 -0.31
N ILE A 23 17.54 -21.95 0.64
CA ILE A 23 17.51 -20.56 1.06
C ILE A 23 18.06 -20.50 2.49
N VAL A 24 19.13 -19.72 2.68
CA VAL A 24 19.81 -19.59 3.96
C VAL A 24 19.53 -18.20 4.54
N ILE A 25 19.03 -18.17 5.77
CA ILE A 25 18.58 -16.95 6.45
C ILE A 25 19.36 -16.79 7.74
N SER A 26 19.85 -15.57 8.00
CA SER A 26 20.41 -15.19 9.30
C SER A 26 20.12 -13.73 9.64
N SER A 27 19.85 -13.47 10.92
CA SER A 27 19.41 -12.18 11.45
C SER A 27 18.25 -11.59 10.65
N GLY A 28 17.26 -12.43 10.31
CA GLY A 28 16.07 -12.05 9.53
C GLY A 28 16.33 -11.69 8.06
N LYS A 29 17.54 -11.93 7.52
CA LYS A 29 17.90 -11.63 6.13
C LYS A 29 18.27 -12.90 5.37
N ILE A 30 17.89 -12.96 4.09
CA ILE A 30 18.42 -13.99 3.18
C ILE A 30 19.89 -13.68 2.94
N ILE A 31 20.78 -14.56 3.41
CA ILE A 31 22.23 -14.39 3.26
C ILE A 31 22.80 -15.18 2.09
N LYS A 32 22.10 -16.24 1.63
CA LYS A 32 22.57 -17.09 0.53
C LYS A 32 21.44 -17.86 -0.13
N LEU A 33 21.56 -18.00 -1.46
CA LEU A 33 20.82 -18.96 -2.28
C LEU A 33 21.83 -19.92 -2.91
N CYS A 34 21.66 -21.22 -2.75
CA CYS A 34 22.60 -22.21 -3.27
C CYS A 34 21.93 -23.57 -3.55
N LYS A 35 22.57 -24.43 -4.34
CA LYS A 35 22.04 -25.79 -4.62
C LYS A 35 21.98 -26.66 -3.37
N SER A 36 23.03 -26.62 -2.56
CA SER A 36 23.14 -27.35 -1.29
C SER A 36 24.05 -26.58 -0.36
N PHE A 37 23.57 -26.30 0.85
CA PHE A 37 24.32 -25.65 1.90
C PHE A 37 24.98 -26.69 2.80
N GLN A 38 26.31 -26.63 2.90
CA GLN A 38 27.08 -27.47 3.81
C GLN A 38 27.03 -26.84 5.21
N GLY A 39 26.13 -27.35 6.06
CA GLY A 39 25.99 -26.90 7.44
C GLY A 39 24.59 -27.11 8.02
N HIS A 40 24.44 -26.67 9.27
CA HIS A 40 23.18 -26.71 10.00
C HIS A 40 22.72 -25.30 10.32
N GLY A 41 21.41 -25.05 10.19
CA GLY A 41 20.77 -23.88 10.78
C GLY A 41 20.18 -24.23 12.14
N GLU A 42 19.90 -23.24 12.97
CA GLU A 42 19.17 -23.44 14.23
C GLU A 42 17.81 -24.11 13.96
N LYS A 43 17.13 -23.67 12.90
CA LYS A 43 15.93 -24.31 12.35
C LYS A 43 16.13 -24.74 10.91
N THR A 44 15.55 -25.88 10.56
CA THR A 44 15.47 -26.35 9.17
C THR A 44 14.02 -26.60 8.79
N ILE A 45 13.62 -26.11 7.63
CA ILE A 45 12.33 -26.42 7.01
C ILE A 45 12.60 -27.15 5.70
N ASN A 46 12.01 -28.33 5.51
CA ASN A 46 11.98 -28.99 4.21
C ASN A 46 10.78 -28.46 3.42
N ALA A 47 11.03 -27.80 2.28
CA ALA A 47 9.98 -27.27 1.42
C ALA A 47 9.35 -28.34 0.50
N TYR A 48 9.87 -29.57 0.48
CA TYR A 48 9.33 -30.69 -0.33
C TYR A 48 9.13 -30.32 -1.80
N HIS A 49 10.12 -29.63 -2.39
CA HIS A 49 10.10 -29.14 -3.76
C HIS A 49 8.92 -28.20 -4.06
N LYS A 50 8.30 -27.61 -3.03
CA LYS A 50 7.29 -26.55 -3.21
C LYS A 50 7.95 -25.25 -3.64
N ILE A 51 7.14 -24.39 -4.26
CA ILE A 51 7.56 -23.05 -4.62
C ILE A 51 7.60 -22.20 -3.35
N VAL A 52 8.74 -21.55 -3.11
CA VAL A 52 8.92 -20.56 -2.07
C VAL A 52 8.89 -19.18 -2.72
N LEU A 53 7.86 -18.41 -2.39
CA LEU A 53 7.68 -17.04 -2.87
C LEU A 53 8.17 -16.05 -1.81
N PRO A 54 8.58 -14.83 -2.21
CA PRO A 54 8.64 -13.71 -1.27
C PRO A 54 7.28 -13.55 -0.59
N GLY A 55 7.31 -13.14 0.68
CA GLY A 55 6.08 -12.76 1.36
C GLY A 55 5.40 -11.61 0.61
N LEU A 56 4.08 -11.70 0.45
CA LEU A 56 3.32 -10.72 -0.32
C LEU A 56 3.23 -9.40 0.45
N ILE A 57 3.07 -8.31 -0.31
CA ILE A 57 2.82 -6.98 0.25
C ILE A 57 1.41 -6.58 -0.15
N ASP A 58 0.54 -6.42 0.84
CA ASP A 58 -0.77 -5.81 0.62
C ASP A 58 -0.65 -4.30 0.80
N VAL A 59 -0.79 -3.58 -0.31
CA VAL A 59 -0.55 -2.14 -0.37
C VAL A 59 -1.77 -1.31 0.09
N HIS A 60 -2.89 -1.94 0.41
CA HIS A 60 -4.12 -1.23 0.76
C HIS A 60 -4.96 -1.97 1.80
N VAL A 61 -4.63 -1.77 3.07
CA VAL A 61 -5.44 -2.26 4.19
C VAL A 61 -6.08 -1.13 4.98
N HIS A 62 -7.16 -1.45 5.68
CA HIS A 62 -7.84 -0.54 6.59
C HIS A 62 -7.83 -1.12 8.00
N LEU A 63 -6.70 -1.00 8.71
CA LEU A 63 -6.57 -1.47 10.09
C LEU A 63 -7.13 -0.39 11.02
N ARG A 64 -8.25 -0.70 11.65
CA ARG A 64 -9.10 0.25 12.35
C ARG A 64 -8.81 0.30 13.83
N ASP A 65 -7.56 0.27 14.28
CA ASP A 65 -7.23 0.46 15.71
C ASP A 65 -7.65 1.88 16.20
N LEU A 66 -7.05 2.43 17.26
CA LEU A 66 -7.50 3.72 17.84
C LEU A 66 -8.98 3.62 18.27
N ASN A 67 -9.82 4.59 17.90
CA ASN A 67 -11.23 4.63 18.31
C ASN A 67 -12.15 3.74 17.44
N GLN A 68 -11.62 2.83 16.63
CA GLN A 68 -12.42 2.02 15.70
C GLN A 68 -12.13 0.51 15.78
N ALA A 69 -11.40 0.06 16.82
CA ALA A 69 -10.81 -1.28 16.89
C ALA A 69 -11.84 -2.42 16.81
N TYR A 70 -13.11 -2.11 17.12
CA TYR A 70 -14.24 -3.03 16.97
C TYR A 70 -14.48 -3.50 15.52
N LYS A 71 -13.95 -2.78 14.51
CA LYS A 71 -14.04 -3.21 13.10
C LYS A 71 -12.96 -4.24 12.78
N GLU A 72 -11.71 -3.90 13.05
CA GLU A 72 -10.52 -4.76 12.94
C GLU A 72 -9.33 -3.99 13.53
N ASP A 73 -8.49 -4.64 14.34
CA ASP A 73 -7.33 -4.00 14.97
C ASP A 73 -6.01 -4.47 14.34
N TYR A 74 -4.87 -3.90 14.74
CA TYR A 74 -3.59 -4.30 14.14
C TYR A 74 -3.25 -5.77 14.37
N TYR A 75 -3.61 -6.35 15.52
CA TYR A 75 -3.28 -7.74 15.84
C TYR A 75 -4.08 -8.69 14.95
N THR A 76 -5.40 -8.54 14.94
CA THR A 76 -6.32 -9.39 14.18
C THR A 76 -6.06 -9.30 12.67
N GLY A 77 -5.95 -8.08 12.12
CA GLY A 77 -5.71 -7.90 10.69
C GLY A 77 -4.33 -8.40 10.23
N THR A 78 -3.28 -8.20 11.04
CA THR A 78 -1.95 -8.76 10.67
C THR A 78 -1.85 -10.27 10.85
N CYS A 79 -2.59 -10.86 11.79
CA CYS A 79 -2.73 -12.32 11.88
C CYS A 79 -3.39 -12.89 10.62
N ALA A 80 -4.46 -12.25 10.14
CA ALA A 80 -5.10 -12.63 8.88
C ALA A 80 -4.14 -12.50 7.69
N ALA A 81 -3.39 -11.40 7.62
CA ALA A 81 -2.35 -11.19 6.60
C ALA A 81 -1.30 -12.32 6.62
N ALA A 82 -0.73 -12.63 7.79
CA ALA A 82 0.25 -13.70 7.95
C ALA A 82 -0.30 -15.07 7.51
N ALA A 83 -1.53 -15.40 7.90
CA ALA A 83 -2.20 -16.64 7.51
C ALA A 83 -2.40 -16.75 5.99
N GLY A 84 -2.59 -15.62 5.31
CA GLY A 84 -2.69 -15.52 3.84
C GLY A 84 -1.35 -15.43 3.10
N GLY A 85 -0.21 -15.46 3.79
CA GLY A 85 1.12 -15.31 3.17
C GLY A 85 1.53 -13.87 2.86
N ILE A 86 0.80 -12.88 3.39
CA ILE A 86 1.16 -11.47 3.34
C ILE A 86 2.06 -11.16 4.54
N THR A 87 3.25 -10.62 4.28
CA THR A 87 4.26 -10.31 5.32
C THR A 87 4.45 -8.81 5.54
N THR A 88 3.80 -7.98 4.74
CA THR A 88 3.79 -6.53 4.89
C THR A 88 2.43 -6.00 4.47
N VAL A 89 1.85 -5.12 5.28
CA VAL A 89 0.59 -4.42 4.97
C VAL A 89 0.79 -2.91 5.04
N LEU A 90 0.09 -2.15 4.20
CA LEU A 90 0.16 -0.69 4.21
C LEU A 90 -1.19 -0.07 4.60
N ASP A 91 -1.22 0.54 5.77
CA ASP A 91 -2.45 0.97 6.42
C ASP A 91 -2.88 2.38 6.00
N MET A 92 -4.17 2.52 5.67
CA MET A 92 -4.78 3.75 5.18
C MET A 92 -5.06 4.77 6.31
N PRO A 93 -5.09 6.08 5.99
CA PRO A 93 -5.07 7.12 7.02
C PRO A 93 -6.44 7.55 7.55
N ASN A 94 -7.52 6.87 7.14
CA ASN A 94 -8.90 7.26 7.44
C ASN A 94 -9.44 6.68 8.77
N THR A 95 -8.58 6.55 9.77
CA THR A 95 -8.94 6.18 11.16
C THR A 95 -9.55 7.36 11.92
N ILE A 96 -9.99 7.15 13.17
CA ILE A 96 -10.39 8.21 14.10
C ILE A 96 -9.42 8.21 15.31
N PRO A 97 -8.61 9.27 15.51
CA PRO A 97 -8.40 10.42 14.61
C PRO A 97 -7.76 10.02 13.26
N GLN A 98 -7.93 10.88 12.25
CA GLN A 98 -7.31 10.68 10.94
C GLN A 98 -5.80 10.82 11.03
N THR A 99 -5.08 10.06 10.21
CA THR A 99 -3.62 10.12 10.16
C THR A 99 -3.20 11.28 9.26
N ASN A 100 -3.06 12.47 9.83
CA ASN A 100 -2.71 13.70 9.11
C ASN A 100 -1.70 14.57 9.87
N SER A 101 -1.06 14.02 10.91
CA SER A 101 -0.09 14.73 11.75
C SER A 101 0.94 13.77 12.36
N VAL A 102 2.11 14.30 12.71
CA VAL A 102 3.20 13.56 13.37
C VAL A 102 2.71 12.84 14.63
N LYS A 103 1.86 13.52 15.43
CA LYS A 103 1.29 12.95 16.66
C LYS A 103 0.53 11.65 16.38
N VAL A 104 -0.36 11.65 15.38
CA VAL A 104 -1.17 10.47 15.05
C VAL A 104 -0.31 9.36 14.44
N ILE A 105 0.65 9.69 13.58
CA ILE A 105 1.56 8.70 12.98
C ILE A 105 2.38 8.00 14.07
N LYS A 106 2.97 8.74 15.02
CA LYS A 106 3.72 8.17 16.15
C LYS A 106 2.83 7.29 17.04
N MET A 107 1.60 7.71 17.28
CA MET A 107 0.63 6.91 18.03
C MET A 107 0.33 5.59 17.31
N LYS A 108 0.03 5.60 16.01
CA LYS A 108 -0.22 4.39 15.21
C LYS A 108 0.99 3.45 15.22
N LYS A 109 2.19 3.98 14.97
CA LYS A 109 3.44 3.20 15.04
C LYS A 109 3.64 2.51 16.39
N ARG A 110 3.41 3.23 17.50
CA ARG A 110 3.55 2.68 18.85
C ARG A 110 2.58 1.53 19.13
N ILE A 111 1.32 1.67 18.72
CA ILE A 111 0.31 0.62 18.93
C ILE A 111 0.62 -0.58 18.03
N ALA A 112 0.92 -0.33 16.75
CA ALA A 112 1.30 -1.37 15.80
C ALA A 112 2.54 -2.14 16.27
N SER A 113 3.57 -1.48 16.82
CA SER A 113 4.78 -2.17 17.31
C SER A 113 4.52 -3.14 18.46
N GLN A 114 3.38 -3.02 19.14
CA GLN A 114 2.98 -3.91 20.24
C GLN A 114 2.05 -5.04 19.79
N LYS A 115 1.40 -4.89 18.64
CA LYS A 115 0.30 -5.76 18.19
C LYS A 115 0.57 -6.46 16.86
N ALA A 116 1.32 -5.85 15.95
CA ALA A 116 1.48 -6.35 14.59
C ALA A 116 2.31 -7.64 14.57
N VAL A 117 1.85 -8.65 13.82
CA VAL A 117 2.60 -9.88 13.58
C VAL A 117 3.32 -9.90 12.23
N VAL A 118 3.01 -8.93 11.35
CA VAL A 118 3.71 -8.67 10.08
C VAL A 118 4.15 -7.21 10.01
N ASN A 119 4.97 -6.85 9.01
CA ASN A 119 5.42 -5.46 8.87
C ASN A 119 4.23 -4.54 8.52
N ILE A 120 4.24 -3.32 9.07
CA ILE A 120 3.21 -2.31 8.75
C ILE A 120 3.87 -1.03 8.27
N GLY A 121 3.44 -0.53 7.10
CA GLY A 121 3.66 0.85 6.66
C GLY A 121 2.40 1.69 6.83
N PHE A 122 2.56 3.02 6.88
CA PHE A 122 1.43 3.93 7.08
C PHE A 122 1.34 4.95 5.96
N PHE A 123 0.14 5.11 5.41
CA PHE A 123 -0.23 6.29 4.63
C PHE A 123 -0.57 7.45 5.57
N SER A 124 -0.54 8.66 5.04
CA SER A 124 -1.06 9.86 5.71
C SER A 124 -1.99 10.61 4.76
N LEU A 125 -2.97 11.33 5.30
CA LEU A 125 -3.59 12.43 4.58
C LEU A 125 -2.61 13.61 4.53
N PHE A 126 -2.91 14.57 3.66
CA PHE A 126 -2.26 15.88 3.73
C PHE A 126 -2.57 16.57 5.07
N PRO A 127 -1.61 17.30 5.66
CA PRO A 127 -1.90 18.15 6.81
C PRO A 127 -2.79 19.32 6.38
N HIS A 128 -3.54 19.90 7.33
CA HIS A 128 -4.28 21.14 7.09
C HIS A 128 -3.38 22.30 6.65
N ASN A 129 -2.13 22.35 7.15
CA ASN A 129 -1.12 23.30 6.72
C ASN A 129 0.03 22.55 6.02
N LEU A 130 0.22 22.80 4.73
CA LEU A 130 1.27 22.16 3.92
C LEU A 130 2.69 22.45 4.40
N SER A 131 2.92 23.52 5.19
CA SER A 131 4.24 23.78 5.77
C SER A 131 4.71 22.64 6.69
N SER A 132 3.77 21.94 7.34
CA SER A 132 4.06 20.78 8.20
C SER A 132 4.22 19.46 7.43
N LEU A 133 4.05 19.45 6.10
CA LEU A 133 4.13 18.23 5.31
C LEU A 133 5.50 17.54 5.44
N LYS A 134 6.57 18.32 5.47
CA LYS A 134 7.94 17.78 5.62
C LYS A 134 8.12 17.01 6.92
N GLU A 135 7.50 17.46 8.02
CA GLU A 135 7.56 16.76 9.31
C GLU A 135 6.83 15.43 9.26
N ILE A 136 5.67 15.38 8.61
CA ILE A 136 4.92 14.13 8.35
C ILE A 136 5.75 13.17 7.48
N VAL A 137 6.41 13.68 6.45
CA VAL A 137 7.26 12.89 5.56
C VAL A 137 8.47 12.30 6.30
N ASN A 138 9.06 13.06 7.22
CA ASN A 138 10.17 12.59 8.06
C ASN A 138 9.76 11.46 9.01
N GLU A 139 8.46 11.28 9.29
CA GLU A 139 7.95 10.10 9.97
C GLU A 139 7.91 8.85 9.07
N GLY A 140 8.42 8.90 7.84
CA GLY A 140 8.58 7.70 7.01
C GLY A 140 7.26 7.12 6.51
N ILE A 141 6.26 7.97 6.28
CA ILE A 141 5.02 7.54 5.61
C ILE A 141 5.31 6.98 4.22
N VAL A 142 4.47 6.05 3.76
CA VAL A 142 4.62 5.43 2.44
C VAL A 142 4.20 6.39 1.34
N ALA A 143 2.99 6.96 1.47
CA ALA A 143 2.42 7.88 0.50
C ALA A 143 1.39 8.80 1.17
N LEU A 144 0.99 9.85 0.44
CA LEU A 144 -0.12 10.71 0.81
C LEU A 144 -1.40 10.19 0.14
N LYS A 145 -2.52 10.12 0.87
CA LYS A 145 -3.80 9.65 0.35
C LYS A 145 -4.75 10.82 0.09
N LEU A 146 -5.44 10.79 -1.05
CA LEU A 146 -6.60 11.63 -1.36
C LEU A 146 -7.84 10.77 -1.56
N TYR A 147 -8.97 11.27 -1.07
CA TYR A 147 -10.32 10.72 -1.22
C TYR A 147 -11.18 11.67 -2.06
N PRO A 148 -12.33 11.22 -2.61
CA PRO A 148 -13.19 12.03 -3.46
C PRO A 148 -13.54 13.39 -2.84
N LYS A 149 -13.92 13.42 -1.56
CA LYS A 149 -14.24 14.67 -0.85
C LYS A 149 -13.09 15.66 -0.73
N ASP A 150 -11.84 15.20 -0.81
CA ASP A 150 -10.67 16.08 -0.73
C ASP A 150 -10.53 16.93 -2.01
N ILE A 151 -11.19 16.54 -3.10
CA ILE A 151 -11.28 17.32 -4.36
C ILE A 151 -12.02 18.65 -4.13
N GLU A 152 -12.98 18.68 -3.21
CA GLU A 152 -13.81 19.87 -2.93
C GLU A 152 -13.20 20.79 -1.85
N LEU A 153 -12.32 20.27 -0.99
CA LEU A 153 -12.16 20.81 0.37
C LEU A 153 -10.98 21.75 0.68
N SER A 154 -9.99 22.01 -0.18
CA SER A 154 -9.09 23.20 -0.09
C SER A 154 -7.80 23.08 -0.91
N LEU A 155 -7.28 24.25 -1.34
CA LEU A 155 -6.09 24.46 -2.17
C LEU A 155 -6.27 23.91 -3.60
N SER A 156 -5.57 24.50 -4.58
CA SER A 156 -5.57 23.88 -5.90
C SER A 156 -5.00 22.47 -5.73
N LEU A 157 -5.72 21.42 -6.15
CA LEU A 157 -5.22 20.04 -6.10
C LEU A 157 -3.77 19.96 -6.60
N ARG A 158 -3.45 20.77 -7.63
CA ARG A 158 -2.10 20.99 -8.12
C ARG A 158 -1.07 21.32 -7.03
N ALA A 159 -1.36 22.22 -6.09
CA ALA A 159 -0.46 22.56 -4.99
C ALA A 159 -0.18 21.36 -4.06
N LEU A 160 -1.17 20.48 -3.84
CA LEU A 160 -0.97 19.24 -3.07
C LEU A 160 0.02 18.31 -3.79
N PHE A 161 -0.17 18.11 -5.10
CA PHE A 161 0.72 17.29 -5.92
C PHE A 161 2.13 17.90 -6.02
N GLU A 162 2.27 19.21 -6.18
CA GLU A 162 3.57 19.92 -6.19
C GLU A 162 4.29 19.79 -4.84
N ALA A 163 3.57 19.92 -3.73
CA ALA A 163 4.11 19.74 -2.39
C ALA A 163 4.58 18.29 -2.16
N ALA A 164 3.80 17.30 -2.62
CA ALA A 164 4.18 15.89 -2.56
C ALA A 164 5.42 15.58 -3.42
N ALA A 165 5.49 16.13 -4.64
CA ALA A 165 6.64 15.98 -5.54
C ALA A 165 7.91 16.56 -4.93
N THR A 166 7.85 17.77 -4.34
CA THR A 166 8.98 18.43 -3.68
C THR A 166 9.51 17.62 -2.49
N ASN A 167 8.63 16.85 -1.83
CA ASN A 167 9.00 15.96 -0.73
C ASN A 167 9.28 14.51 -1.17
N ASN A 168 9.36 14.24 -2.48
CA ASN A 168 9.58 12.90 -3.05
C ASN A 168 8.61 11.84 -2.51
N LYS A 169 7.33 12.19 -2.40
CA LYS A 169 6.29 11.25 -1.97
C LYS A 169 5.25 11.01 -3.05
N PRO A 170 4.85 9.74 -3.26
CA PRO A 170 3.73 9.44 -4.13
C PRO A 170 2.42 9.93 -3.50
N VAL A 171 1.47 10.25 -4.37
CA VAL A 171 0.07 10.51 -4.01
C VAL A 171 -0.75 9.34 -4.48
N ALA A 172 -1.39 8.66 -3.53
CA ALA A 172 -2.41 7.65 -3.78
C ALA A 172 -3.79 8.29 -3.79
N VAL A 173 -4.61 7.99 -4.79
CA VAL A 173 -5.92 8.62 -4.98
C VAL A 173 -6.97 7.53 -5.09
N HIS A 174 -8.07 7.66 -4.36
CA HIS A 174 -9.32 6.98 -4.71
C HIS A 174 -9.93 7.79 -5.87
N PRO A 175 -9.89 7.31 -7.12
CA PRO A 175 -10.17 8.14 -8.27
C PRO A 175 -11.66 8.09 -8.59
N GLU A 176 -12.44 8.82 -7.83
CA GLU A 176 -13.88 8.99 -8.05
C GLU A 176 -14.23 10.46 -7.84
N LEU A 177 -15.16 11.00 -8.65
CA LEU A 177 -15.65 12.36 -8.42
C LEU A 177 -16.46 12.39 -7.11
N PRO A 178 -16.54 13.54 -6.43
CA PRO A 178 -17.38 13.68 -5.26
C PRO A 178 -18.84 13.32 -5.60
N LEU A 179 -19.43 12.47 -4.76
CA LEU A 179 -20.83 12.04 -4.84
C LEU A 179 -21.49 12.17 -3.45
N PRO A 180 -22.83 12.22 -3.36
CA PRO A 180 -23.53 12.34 -2.08
C PRO A 180 -23.19 11.19 -1.13
N GLU A 181 -22.81 11.44 0.12
CA GLU A 181 -22.43 10.36 1.06
C GLU A 181 -23.62 9.54 1.61
N THR A 182 -24.86 9.92 1.29
CA THR A 182 -26.08 9.26 1.80
C THR A 182 -26.91 8.67 0.67
N TYR A 183 -27.33 7.42 0.87
CA TYR A 183 -28.07 6.63 -0.11
C TYR A 183 -29.25 5.93 0.55
N THR A 184 -30.35 5.79 -0.20
CA THR A 184 -31.57 5.12 0.24
C THR A 184 -31.55 3.61 -0.03
N SER A 185 -30.64 3.13 -0.89
CA SER A 185 -30.46 1.70 -1.18
C SER A 185 -29.08 1.41 -1.80
N PRO A 186 -28.59 0.16 -1.72
CA PRO A 186 -27.39 -0.27 -2.45
C PRO A 186 -27.50 -0.07 -3.96
N ARG A 187 -28.71 -0.15 -4.53
CA ARG A 187 -28.94 0.09 -5.96
C ARG A 187 -28.72 1.55 -6.34
N GLN A 188 -29.18 2.49 -5.51
CA GLN A 188 -28.94 3.91 -5.73
C GLN A 188 -27.43 4.22 -5.69
N PHE A 189 -26.69 3.62 -4.74
CA PHE A 189 -25.24 3.71 -4.71
C PHE A 189 -24.65 3.27 -6.06
N LEU A 190 -24.94 2.06 -6.54
CA LEU A 190 -24.40 1.57 -7.82
C LEU A 190 -24.80 2.43 -9.04
N GLN A 191 -25.97 3.08 -9.01
CA GLN A 191 -26.40 3.97 -10.08
C GLN A 191 -25.61 5.28 -10.14
N LEU A 192 -25.12 5.77 -9.00
CA LEU A 192 -24.31 6.98 -8.91
C LEU A 192 -22.83 6.69 -9.16
N HIS A 193 -22.33 5.59 -8.61
CA HIS A 193 -20.94 5.14 -8.70
C HIS A 193 -20.66 4.43 -10.03
N THR A 194 -20.82 5.15 -11.13
CA THR A 194 -20.61 4.60 -12.48
C THR A 194 -19.13 4.56 -12.86
N SER A 195 -18.79 3.70 -13.83
CA SER A 195 -17.45 3.64 -14.41
C SER A 195 -16.95 4.97 -15.00
N PHE A 196 -17.87 5.87 -15.40
CA PHE A 196 -17.50 7.19 -15.92
C PHE A 196 -17.02 8.12 -14.83
N VAL A 197 -17.61 8.05 -13.64
CA VAL A 197 -17.19 8.84 -12.49
C VAL A 197 -15.75 8.48 -12.10
N GLU A 198 -15.43 7.18 -12.10
CA GLU A 198 -14.07 6.70 -11.86
C GLU A 198 -13.09 7.18 -12.96
N LEU A 199 -13.48 6.99 -14.23
CA LEU A 199 -12.65 7.36 -15.37
C LEU A 199 -12.31 8.85 -15.39
N ILE A 200 -13.30 9.73 -15.21
CA ILE A 200 -13.09 11.18 -15.26
C ILE A 200 -12.15 11.62 -14.14
N ALA A 201 -12.35 11.11 -12.92
CA ALA A 201 -11.47 11.41 -11.81
C ALA A 201 -10.05 10.89 -12.06
N ALA A 202 -9.88 9.67 -12.58
CA ALA A 202 -8.57 9.12 -12.92
C ALA A 202 -7.82 9.96 -13.97
N LEU A 203 -8.51 10.40 -15.02
CA LEU A 203 -7.95 11.28 -16.06
C LEU A 203 -7.51 12.63 -15.46
N MET A 204 -8.39 13.27 -14.68
CA MET A 204 -8.13 14.57 -14.05
C MET A 204 -6.92 14.53 -13.13
N HIS A 205 -6.85 13.56 -12.21
CA HIS A 205 -5.71 13.43 -11.29
C HIS A 205 -4.41 13.11 -12.02
N THR A 206 -4.48 12.32 -13.11
CA THR A 206 -3.29 12.02 -13.91
C THR A 206 -2.75 13.25 -14.62
N GLU A 207 -3.62 14.09 -15.19
CA GLU A 207 -3.19 15.35 -15.81
C GLU A 207 -2.52 16.27 -14.79
N ILE A 208 -3.11 16.41 -13.60
CA ILE A 208 -2.54 17.22 -12.52
C ILE A 208 -1.19 16.66 -12.07
N ALA A 209 -1.09 15.35 -11.82
CA ALA A 209 0.14 14.68 -11.42
C ALA A 209 1.26 14.84 -12.45
N ALA A 210 0.92 14.72 -13.74
CA ALA A 210 1.86 14.91 -14.83
C ALA A 210 2.42 16.34 -14.88
N LYS A 211 1.55 17.36 -14.72
CA LYS A 211 1.95 18.78 -14.68
C LYS A 211 2.78 19.12 -13.44
N SER A 212 2.62 18.37 -12.35
CA SER A 212 3.36 18.54 -11.09
C SER A 212 4.58 17.63 -10.97
N SER A 213 4.86 16.77 -11.96
CA SER A 213 5.90 15.72 -11.90
C SER A 213 5.81 14.84 -10.65
N CYS A 214 4.61 14.65 -10.10
CA CYS A 214 4.36 13.89 -8.90
C CYS A 214 4.06 12.43 -9.25
N GLN A 215 4.61 11.47 -8.51
CA GLN A 215 4.23 10.06 -8.68
C GLN A 215 2.78 9.83 -8.23
N LEU A 216 1.95 9.31 -9.14
CA LEU A 216 0.55 9.02 -8.89
C LEU A 216 0.30 7.51 -8.78
N HIS A 217 -0.47 7.12 -7.77
CA HIS A 217 -1.02 5.78 -7.63
C HIS A 217 -2.56 5.85 -7.59
N LEU A 218 -3.23 5.23 -8.56
CA LEU A 218 -4.68 5.15 -8.59
C LEU A 218 -5.16 3.89 -7.87
N CYS A 219 -5.85 4.06 -6.75
CA CYS A 219 -6.32 2.97 -5.91
C CYS A 219 -7.51 2.22 -6.54
N HIS A 220 -7.58 0.91 -6.27
CA HIS A 220 -8.70 -0.01 -6.51
C HIS A 220 -9.53 0.31 -7.77
N ILE A 221 -8.88 0.33 -8.94
CA ILE A 221 -9.56 0.55 -10.21
C ILE A 221 -10.51 -0.61 -10.51
N THR A 222 -11.76 -0.30 -10.83
CA THR A 222 -12.82 -1.29 -11.06
C THR A 222 -13.21 -1.40 -12.53
N SER A 223 -13.03 -0.33 -13.31
CA SER A 223 -13.52 -0.25 -14.68
C SER A 223 -12.45 -0.63 -15.72
N LYS A 224 -12.84 -1.50 -16.66
CA LYS A 224 -12.04 -1.80 -17.86
C LYS A 224 -11.68 -0.53 -18.63
N PHE A 225 -12.62 0.42 -18.76
CA PHE A 225 -12.37 1.68 -19.47
C PHE A 225 -11.27 2.50 -18.79
N THR A 226 -11.25 2.52 -17.46
CA THR A 226 -10.21 3.21 -16.69
C THR A 226 -8.85 2.52 -16.85
N VAL A 227 -8.80 1.19 -16.81
CA VAL A 227 -7.56 0.42 -17.05
C VAL A 227 -6.99 0.71 -18.45
N GLU A 228 -7.84 0.73 -19.48
CA GLU A 228 -7.42 1.05 -20.86
C GLU A 228 -6.93 2.50 -20.99
N ALA A 229 -7.59 3.45 -20.31
CA ALA A 229 -7.14 4.83 -20.24
C ALA A 229 -5.78 4.95 -19.54
N ILE A 230 -5.59 4.28 -18.39
CA ILE A 230 -4.32 4.27 -17.64
C ILE A 230 -3.16 3.77 -18.50
N LYS A 231 -3.36 2.70 -19.29
CA LYS A 231 -2.33 2.20 -20.21
C LYS A 231 -1.84 3.28 -21.18
N LYS A 232 -2.75 4.08 -21.74
CA LYS A 232 -2.41 5.19 -22.63
C LYS A 232 -1.76 6.34 -21.86
N MET A 233 -2.28 6.67 -20.68
CA MET A 233 -1.76 7.75 -19.84
C MET A 233 -0.34 7.50 -19.35
N LYS A 234 0.08 6.24 -19.14
CA LYS A 234 1.47 5.92 -18.79
C LYS A 234 2.50 6.37 -19.82
N LEU A 235 2.09 6.56 -21.08
CA LEU A 235 2.96 7.13 -22.12
C LEU A 235 3.24 8.62 -21.87
N PHE A 236 2.27 9.34 -21.30
CA PHE A 236 2.38 10.77 -20.97
C PHE A 236 2.94 11.01 -19.56
N HIS A 237 2.66 10.10 -18.63
CA HIS A 237 3.14 10.16 -17.25
C HIS A 237 3.67 8.79 -16.80
N PRO A 238 4.98 8.50 -17.02
CA PRO A 238 5.59 7.22 -16.68
C PRO A 238 5.57 6.86 -15.19
N LEU A 239 5.39 7.85 -14.30
CA LEU A 239 5.28 7.63 -12.85
C LEU A 239 3.86 7.22 -12.40
N LEU A 240 2.93 7.06 -13.35
CA LEU A 240 1.59 6.56 -13.06
C LEU A 240 1.61 5.05 -12.74
N SER A 241 1.01 4.70 -11.61
CA SER A 241 0.71 3.33 -11.22
C SER A 241 -0.76 3.20 -10.81
N CYS A 242 -1.24 1.97 -10.74
CA CYS A 242 -2.59 1.68 -10.26
C CYS A 242 -2.61 0.29 -9.62
N GLU A 243 -3.63 0.03 -8.82
CA GLU A 243 -3.95 -1.29 -8.28
C GLU A 243 -5.39 -1.67 -8.63
N VAL A 244 -5.68 -2.95 -8.53
CA VAL A 244 -7.03 -3.54 -8.61
C VAL A 244 -7.19 -4.48 -7.41
N THR A 245 -8.44 -4.80 -7.06
CA THR A 245 -8.76 -5.74 -5.99
C THR A 245 -9.13 -7.12 -6.53
N PRO A 246 -8.98 -8.21 -5.75
CA PRO A 246 -9.43 -9.54 -6.16
C PRO A 246 -10.95 -9.69 -6.32
N HIS A 247 -11.74 -8.89 -5.60
CA HIS A 247 -13.20 -8.79 -5.75
C HIS A 247 -13.56 -7.73 -6.78
#